data_AF-A0A9J6D6M1-F1
#
_entry.id   AF-A0A9J6D6M1-F1
#
_cell.length_a   1.000
_cell.length_b   1.000
_cell.length_c   1.000
_cell.angle_alpha   90.00
_cell.angle_beta   90.00
_cell.angle_gamma   90.00
#
_symmetry.space_group_name_H-M   'P 1'
#
loop_
_entity.id
_entity.type
_entity.pdbx_description
1 polymer ?
#
loop_
_entity_poly.entity_id
_entity_poly.type
_entity_poly.pdbx_seq_one_letter_code
_entity_poly.pdbx_strand_id
1 'polypeptide(L)'
;MGLSGVEQRKWVSQKEKEVAEGDRPSEAKKFASQMIGHVLRTKQTGEKGIKVNKVLVTERLYNRREYYFALMMEREYNGPVIVASSQGGVNIEEVAKENPEAILKLPIDITKGVDKERTAELVRGLGFHPAAVEGAIIFLGINSSRTTFSRATGNEFRVTCS
;
A
#
# COMPACT_ATOMS: atom_id res chain seq x y z
N MET A 1 -0.98 40.11 -35.64
CA MET A 1 -1.82 39.00 -35.12
C MET A 1 -0.89 38.08 -34.34
N GLY A 2 -0.73 38.14 -33.02
CA GLY A 2 -1.65 38.58 -31.98
C GLY A 2 -2.18 37.37 -31.21
N LEU A 3 -1.33 36.84 -30.29
CA LEU A 3 -1.65 36.07 -29.07
C LEU A 3 -2.22 34.64 -29.28
N SER A 4 -1.83 33.60 -28.56
CA SER A 4 -1.02 33.41 -27.35
C SER A 4 -0.65 31.91 -27.33
N GLY A 5 0.61 31.53 -27.14
CA GLY A 5 1.16 31.54 -25.80
C GLY A 5 0.35 30.62 -24.90
N VAL A 6 0.31 29.30 -25.15
CA VAL A 6 -0.06 28.33 -24.12
C VAL A 6 1.10 28.30 -23.14
N GLU A 7 1.16 29.37 -22.35
CA GLU A 7 1.99 29.50 -21.18
C GLU A 7 1.66 28.29 -20.33
N GLN A 8 2.57 27.32 -20.31
CA GLN A 8 2.52 26.22 -19.38
C GLN A 8 2.54 26.86 -18.02
N ARG A 9 1.35 27.07 -17.44
CA ARG A 9 1.17 27.60 -16.10
C ARG A 9 1.84 26.60 -15.17
N LYS A 10 3.10 26.90 -14.90
CA LYS A 10 4.00 26.18 -14.02
C LYS A 10 3.35 26.25 -12.65
N TRP A 11 2.59 25.21 -12.31
CA TRP A 11 2.15 24.97 -10.94
C TRP A 11 3.40 24.62 -10.14
N VAL A 12 4.10 25.64 -9.67
CA VAL A 12 5.08 25.53 -8.58
C VAL A 12 4.37 25.96 -7.31
N SER A 13 3.35 25.19 -6.93
CA SER A 13 2.72 25.33 -5.62
C SER A 13 3.36 24.30 -4.69
N GLN A 14 4.34 24.80 -3.93
CA GLN A 14 4.75 24.34 -2.61
C GLN A 14 4.72 22.81 -2.37
N LYS A 15 5.88 22.17 -2.61
CA LYS A 15 6.24 20.77 -2.27
C LYS A 15 5.30 19.72 -2.84
N GLU A 16 5.74 18.98 -3.85
CA GLU A 16 5.55 17.51 -4.00
C GLU A 16 4.27 16.90 -3.38
N LYS A 17 3.08 17.49 -3.56
CA LYS A 17 1.87 17.01 -2.90
C LYS A 17 1.01 16.27 -3.90
N GLU A 18 1.31 14.98 -3.99
CA GLU A 18 0.46 13.97 -4.66
C GLU A 18 -0.91 13.85 -3.99
N VAL A 19 -1.00 14.28 -2.71
CA VAL A 19 -2.19 14.21 -1.87
C VAL A 19 -2.54 15.61 -1.35
N ALA A 20 -3.82 15.98 -1.45
CA ALA A 20 -4.37 17.21 -0.89
C ALA A 20 -5.53 16.88 0.05
N GLU A 21 -5.56 17.56 1.19
CA GLU A 21 -6.61 17.42 2.20
C GLU A 21 -7.47 18.68 2.21
N GLY A 22 -8.78 18.53 2.35
CA GLY A 22 -9.73 19.63 2.46
C GLY A 22 -10.95 19.20 3.25
N ASP A 23 -11.54 20.13 4.00
CA ASP A 23 -12.65 19.84 4.91
C ASP A 23 -14.01 20.01 4.20
N ARG A 24 -14.01 20.68 3.04
CA ARG A 24 -15.23 20.98 2.28
C ARG A 24 -15.19 20.42 0.85
N PRO A 25 -16.34 19.98 0.30
CA PRO A 25 -16.41 19.53 -1.10
C PRO A 25 -15.92 20.57 -2.12
N SER A 26 -16.11 21.87 -1.83
CA SER A 26 -15.62 22.96 -2.68
C SER A 26 -14.09 23.00 -2.78
N GLU A 27 -13.38 22.64 -1.70
CA GLU A 27 -11.92 22.59 -1.66
C GLU A 27 -11.40 21.39 -2.44
N ALA A 28 -12.02 20.22 -2.28
CA ALA A 28 -11.71 19.05 -3.09
C ALA A 28 -11.83 19.35 -4.60
N LYS A 29 -12.90 20.06 -5.02
CA LYS A 29 -13.06 20.50 -6.42
C LYS A 29 -11.95 21.45 -6.86
N LYS A 30 -11.54 22.37 -6.00
CA LYS A 30 -10.45 23.32 -6.27
C LYS A 30 -9.13 22.58 -6.48
N PHE A 31 -8.75 21.66 -5.58
CA PHE A 31 -7.53 20.88 -5.69
C PHE A 31 -7.56 19.94 -6.91
N ALA A 32 -8.66 19.24 -7.14
CA ALA A 32 -8.83 18.38 -8.32
C ALA A 32 -8.63 19.16 -9.63
N SER A 33 -9.16 20.39 -9.72
CA SER A 33 -9.00 21.25 -10.90
C SER A 33 -7.56 21.71 -11.14
N GLN A 34 -6.72 21.71 -10.09
CA GLN A 34 -5.31 22.09 -10.15
C GLN A 34 -4.40 20.88 -10.45
N MET A 35 -4.89 19.67 -10.22
CA MET A 35 -4.16 18.43 -10.50
C MET A 35 -4.48 17.91 -11.90
N ILE A 36 -5.75 17.81 -12.27
CA ILE A 36 -6.19 17.25 -13.55
C ILE A 36 -5.67 18.11 -14.71
N GLY A 37 -5.03 17.47 -15.69
CA GLY A 37 -4.45 18.12 -16.87
C GLY A 37 -3.01 18.61 -16.67
N HIS A 38 -2.51 18.64 -15.44
CA HIS A 38 -1.14 19.03 -15.10
C HIS A 38 -0.19 17.82 -15.03
N VAL A 39 1.11 18.10 -15.03
CA VAL A 39 2.17 17.07 -14.97
C VAL A 39 2.66 16.93 -13.54
N LEU A 40 2.45 15.76 -12.94
CA LEU A 40 2.94 15.38 -11.63
C LEU A 40 4.37 14.85 -11.75
N ARG A 41 5.27 15.36 -10.89
CA ARG A 41 6.67 14.93 -10.82
C ARG A 41 6.98 14.43 -9.43
N THR A 42 7.44 13.19 -9.35
CA THR A 42 7.75 12.48 -8.11
C THR A 42 9.18 11.93 -8.18
N LYS A 43 9.73 11.51 -7.04
CA LYS A 43 11.03 10.84 -6.98
C LYS A 43 11.11 9.62 -7.89
N GLN A 44 9.99 8.92 -8.09
CA GLN A 44 9.90 7.71 -8.91
C GLN A 44 9.74 8.01 -10.41
N THR A 45 9.12 9.13 -10.78
CA THR A 45 8.87 9.48 -12.20
C THR A 45 9.97 10.37 -12.82
N GLY A 46 10.85 10.93 -11.99
CA GLY A 46 11.92 11.83 -12.43
C GLY A 46 11.42 13.11 -13.13
N GLU A 47 12.29 13.73 -13.92
CA GLU A 47 12.00 15.01 -14.58
C GLU A 47 10.98 14.95 -15.71
N LYS A 48 10.63 13.77 -16.23
CA LYS A 48 9.57 13.69 -17.26
C LYS A 48 8.19 13.91 -16.64
N GLY A 49 7.98 13.40 -15.43
CA GLY A 49 6.68 13.41 -14.77
C GLY A 49 5.60 12.64 -15.55
N ILE A 50 4.39 12.62 -15.02
CA ILE A 50 3.22 11.96 -15.62
C ILE A 50 2.05 12.94 -15.63
N LYS A 51 1.32 13.01 -16.76
CA LYS A 51 0.10 13.81 -16.85
C LYS A 51 -1.02 13.18 -16.03
N VAL A 52 -1.60 13.95 -15.11
CA VAL A 52 -2.70 13.51 -14.25
C VAL A 52 -4.02 13.63 -15.02
N ASN A 53 -4.71 12.52 -15.23
CA ASN A 53 -6.01 12.51 -15.92
C ASN A 53 -7.20 12.31 -14.97
N LYS A 54 -6.95 11.74 -13.79
CA LYS A 54 -7.97 11.38 -12.79
C LYS A 54 -7.39 11.62 -11.41
N VAL A 55 -8.26 11.93 -10.44
CA VAL A 55 -7.93 12.02 -9.03
C VAL A 55 -8.87 11.12 -8.24
N LEU A 56 -8.37 10.52 -7.16
CA LEU A 56 -9.17 9.78 -6.21
C LEU A 56 -9.58 10.71 -5.07
N VAL A 57 -10.88 10.86 -4.82
CA VAL A 57 -11.40 11.61 -3.68
C VAL A 57 -11.96 10.61 -2.69
N THR A 58 -11.43 10.63 -1.47
CA THR A 58 -11.83 9.73 -0.39
C THR A 58 -12.13 10.54 0.85
N GLU A 59 -12.97 10.00 1.72
CA GLU A 59 -13.13 10.50 3.07
C GLU A 59 -11.80 10.39 3.83
N ARG A 60 -11.49 11.41 4.63
CA ARG A 60 -10.32 11.40 5.51
C ARG A 60 -10.61 10.50 6.70
N LEU A 61 -9.85 9.42 6.81
CA LEU A 61 -9.87 8.55 7.98
C LEU A 61 -8.70 8.92 8.90
N TYR A 62 -8.98 9.09 10.20
CA TYR A 62 -7.94 9.31 11.20
C TYR A 62 -7.33 7.96 11.61
N ASN A 63 -6.15 7.68 11.07
CA ASN A 63 -5.32 6.52 11.39
C ASN A 63 -4.64 6.72 12.76
N ARG A 64 -5.04 5.92 13.75
CA ARG A 64 -4.35 5.90 15.07
C ARG A 64 -3.06 5.09 15.04
N ARG A 65 -2.98 4.09 14.15
CA ARG A 65 -1.84 3.21 13.93
C ARG A 65 -1.81 2.78 12.47
N GLU A 66 -0.63 2.68 11.91
CA GLU A 66 -0.41 2.17 10.56
C GLU A 66 0.46 0.92 10.63
N TYR A 67 0.11 -0.06 9.81
CA TYR A 67 0.83 -1.34 9.72
C TYR A 67 1.26 -1.53 8.28
N TYR A 68 2.44 -2.13 8.10
CA TYR A 68 2.88 -2.61 6.80
C TYR A 68 2.50 -4.08 6.66
N PHE A 69 1.92 -4.45 5.52
CA PHE A 69 1.62 -5.83 5.18
C PHE A 69 1.85 -6.05 3.69
N ALA A 70 2.61 -7.10 3.38
CA ALA A 70 2.85 -7.55 2.02
C ALA A 70 2.83 -9.07 1.97
N LEU A 71 2.28 -9.62 0.89
CA LEU A 71 2.44 -11.02 0.54
C LEU A 71 3.32 -11.09 -0.70
N MET A 72 4.47 -11.75 -0.57
CA MET A 72 5.45 -11.83 -1.64
C MET A 72 6.05 -13.23 -1.74
N MET A 73 6.59 -13.56 -2.91
CA MET A 73 7.31 -14.82 -3.11
C MET A 73 8.77 -14.64 -2.72
N GLU A 74 9.22 -15.38 -1.70
CA GLU A 74 10.59 -15.30 -1.21
C GLU A 74 11.37 -16.55 -1.61
N ARG A 75 12.56 -16.34 -2.21
CA ARG A 75 13.39 -17.44 -2.74
C ARG A 75 13.96 -18.33 -1.64
N GLU A 76 14.23 -17.75 -0.47
CA GLU A 76 14.75 -18.50 0.68
C GLU A 76 13.80 -19.61 1.14
N TYR A 77 12.49 -19.34 1.07
CA TYR A 77 11.44 -20.29 1.48
C TYR A 77 10.84 -21.07 0.29
N ASN A 78 11.28 -20.78 -0.94
CA ASN A 78 10.70 -21.32 -2.18
C ASN A 78 9.16 -21.23 -2.22
N GLY A 79 8.59 -20.15 -1.68
CA GLY A 79 7.15 -20.06 -1.46
C GLY A 79 6.66 -18.66 -1.09
N PRO A 80 5.34 -18.52 -0.91
CA PRO A 80 4.73 -17.28 -0.45
C PRO A 80 5.08 -17.00 1.01
N VAL A 81 5.43 -15.75 1.29
CA VAL A 81 5.74 -15.26 2.63
C VAL A 81 4.92 -14.01 2.88
N ILE A 82 4.25 -13.99 4.03
CA ILE A 82 3.67 -12.78 4.59
C ILE A 82 4.80 -12.00 5.29
N VAL A 83 4.97 -10.75 4.90
CA VAL A 83 5.87 -9.79 5.54
C VAL A 83 5.01 -8.73 6.19
N ALA A 84 5.15 -8.55 7.49
CA ALA A 84 4.38 -7.58 8.25
C ALA A 84 5.27 -6.78 9.20
N SER A 85 4.92 -5.51 9.43
CA SER A 85 5.59 -4.66 10.40
C SER A 85 4.60 -3.73 11.11
N SER A 86 4.87 -3.47 12.39
CA SER A 86 4.14 -2.49 13.20
C SER A 86 4.47 -1.05 12.82
N GLN A 87 5.50 -0.84 12.00
CA GLN A 87 5.91 0.46 11.47
C GLN A 87 5.35 0.63 10.04
N GLY A 88 4.08 1.00 9.94
CA GLY A 88 3.48 1.44 8.68
C GLY A 88 3.87 2.89 8.32
N GLY A 89 3.67 3.27 7.05
CA GLY A 89 3.88 4.64 6.58
C GLY A 89 5.34 5.02 6.28
N VAL A 90 6.29 4.13 6.57
CA VAL A 90 7.72 4.30 6.28
C VAL A 90 8.18 3.36 5.17
N ASN A 91 9.30 3.69 4.54
CA ASN A 91 9.91 2.84 3.53
C ASN A 91 10.39 1.52 4.18
N ILE A 92 9.87 0.39 3.71
CA ILE A 92 10.15 -0.92 4.33
C ILE A 92 11.62 -1.32 4.17
N GLU A 93 12.28 -0.89 3.10
CA GLU A 93 13.70 -1.16 2.87
C GLU A 93 14.62 -0.43 3.85
N GLU A 94 14.20 0.74 4.34
CA GLU A 94 14.87 1.47 5.43
C GLU A 94 14.67 0.76 6.77
N VAL A 95 13.43 0.37 7.09
CA VAL A 95 13.12 -0.40 8.31
C VAL A 95 13.92 -1.70 8.36
N ALA A 96 14.06 -2.41 7.24
CA ALA A 96 14.85 -3.63 7.17
C ALA A 96 16.34 -3.42 7.51
N LYS A 97 16.88 -2.22 7.28
CA LYS A 97 18.28 -1.88 7.58
C LYS A 97 18.45 -1.41 9.02
N GLU A 98 17.53 -0.57 9.51
CA GLU A 98 17.64 0.06 10.83
C GLU A 98 17.17 -0.86 11.95
N ASN A 99 16.07 -1.59 11.72
CA ASN A 99 15.48 -2.49 12.70
C ASN A 99 14.87 -3.72 12.04
N PRO A 100 15.69 -4.71 11.64
CA PRO A 100 15.20 -5.93 11.01
C PRO A 100 14.25 -6.72 11.92
N GLU A 101 14.35 -6.58 13.23
CA GLU A 101 13.46 -7.26 14.20
C GLU A 101 12.03 -6.73 14.19
N ALA A 102 11.80 -5.51 13.67
CA ALA A 102 10.46 -4.98 13.49
C ALA A 102 9.70 -5.65 12.32
N ILE A 103 10.41 -6.36 11.45
CA ILE A 103 9.83 -7.05 10.30
C ILE A 103 9.61 -8.51 10.67
N LEU A 104 8.34 -8.88 10.76
CA LEU A 104 7.93 -10.26 11.00
C LEU A 104 7.62 -10.94 9.66
N LYS A 105 8.17 -12.13 9.48
CA LYS A 105 7.95 -12.97 8.30
C LYS A 105 7.22 -14.24 8.69
N LEU A 106 6.18 -14.57 7.96
CA LEU A 106 5.42 -15.81 8.11
C LEU A 106 5.42 -16.56 6.77
N PRO A 107 6.24 -17.62 6.63
CA PRO A 107 6.22 -18.46 5.44
C PRO A 107 4.92 -19.28 5.39
N ILE A 108 4.29 -19.31 4.22
CA ILE A 108 3.05 -20.03 3.95
C ILE A 108 3.37 -21.29 3.14
N ASP A 109 2.82 -22.41 3.58
CA ASP A 109 2.84 -23.67 2.82
C ASP A 109 1.78 -23.60 1.71
N ILE A 110 2.19 -23.75 0.45
CA ILE A 110 1.29 -23.68 -0.72
C ILE A 110 0.23 -24.79 -0.69
N THR A 111 0.58 -25.96 -0.11
CA THR A 111 -0.30 -27.13 -0.08
C THR A 111 -1.32 -27.06 1.05
N LYS A 112 -0.91 -26.53 2.22
CA LYS A 112 -1.77 -26.43 3.41
C LYS A 112 -2.49 -25.09 3.53
N GLY A 113 -1.99 -24.04 2.88
CA GLY A 113 -2.49 -22.68 3.00
C GLY A 113 -2.00 -22.00 4.29
N VAL A 114 -2.71 -20.93 4.66
CA VAL A 114 -2.35 -20.09 5.81
C VAL A 114 -2.75 -20.77 7.12
N ASP A 115 -1.76 -21.00 7.99
CA ASP A 115 -1.94 -21.56 9.32
C ASP A 115 -2.48 -20.49 10.28
N LYS A 116 -3.59 -20.79 10.98
CA LYS A 116 -4.27 -19.85 11.88
C LYS A 116 -3.47 -19.59 13.14
N GLU A 117 -2.90 -20.63 13.75
CA GLU A 117 -2.11 -20.52 14.96
C GLU A 117 -0.89 -19.62 14.73
N ARG A 118 -0.17 -19.84 13.62
CA ARG A 118 0.98 -19.00 13.24
C ARG A 118 0.58 -17.58 12.85
N THR A 119 -0.57 -17.41 12.20
CA THR A 119 -1.11 -16.06 11.92
C THR A 119 -1.45 -15.33 13.21
N ALA A 120 -1.99 -16.02 14.22
CA ALA A 120 -2.28 -15.43 15.53
C ALA A 120 -1.00 -15.06 16.29
N GLU A 121 0.09 -15.81 16.14
CA GLU A 121 1.41 -15.42 16.66
C GLU A 121 1.94 -14.16 15.97
N LEU A 122 1.85 -14.08 14.65
CA LEU A 122 2.22 -12.90 13.88
C LEU A 122 1.43 -11.65 14.31
N VAL A 123 0.10 -11.75 14.38
CA VAL A 123 -0.78 -10.64 14.79
C VAL A 123 -0.47 -10.18 16.22
N ARG A 124 -0.18 -11.11 17.13
CA ARG A 124 0.25 -10.76 18.49
C ARG A 124 1.60 -10.05 18.50
N GLY A 125 2.55 -10.48 17.68
CA GLY A 125 3.86 -9.83 17.52
C GLY A 125 3.78 -8.41 16.96
N LEU A 126 2.79 -8.11 16.13
CA LEU A 126 2.55 -6.76 15.59
C LEU A 126 1.93 -5.79 16.60
N GLY A 127 1.44 -6.28 17.75
CA GLY A 127 0.90 -5.42 18.81
C GLY A 127 -0.43 -4.76 18.45
N PHE A 128 -1.31 -5.48 17.76
CA PHE A 128 -2.69 -5.03 17.51
C PHE A 128 -3.45 -4.81 18.83
N HIS A 129 -4.40 -3.87 18.82
CA HIS A 129 -5.32 -3.69 19.94
C HIS A 129 -6.15 -4.98 20.13
N PRO A 130 -6.42 -5.48 21.35
CA PRO A 130 -7.10 -6.76 21.58
C PRO A 130 -8.40 -6.92 20.79
N ALA A 131 -9.20 -5.86 20.69
CA ALA A 131 -10.45 -5.84 19.92
C ALA A 131 -10.27 -6.02 18.40
N ALA A 132 -9.09 -5.74 17.85
CA ALA A 132 -8.77 -5.86 16.43
C ALA A 132 -8.02 -7.15 16.09
N VAL A 133 -7.58 -7.93 17.10
CA VAL A 133 -6.78 -9.15 16.88
C VAL A 133 -7.56 -10.19 16.09
N GLU A 134 -8.82 -10.44 16.44
CA GLU A 134 -9.65 -11.42 15.72
C GLU A 134 -9.89 -11.01 14.26
N GLY A 135 -10.23 -9.73 14.04
CA GLY A 135 -10.39 -9.19 12.69
C GLY A 135 -9.10 -9.23 11.86
N ALA A 136 -7.95 -8.95 12.48
CA ALA A 136 -6.65 -9.05 11.84
C ALA A 136 -6.29 -10.50 11.51
N ILE A 137 -6.58 -11.47 12.39
CA ILE A 137 -6.39 -12.89 12.11
C ILE A 137 -7.27 -13.34 10.95
N ILE A 138 -8.52 -12.89 10.87
CA ILE A 138 -9.41 -13.22 9.74
C ILE A 138 -8.91 -12.59 8.44
N PHE A 139 -8.48 -11.33 8.50
CA PHE A 139 -7.98 -10.59 7.35
C PHE A 139 -6.65 -11.16 6.82
N LEU A 140 -5.72 -11.50 7.70
CA LEU A 140 -4.42 -12.08 7.33
C LEU A 140 -4.52 -13.59 7.04
N GLY A 141 -5.38 -14.27 7.78
CA GLY A 141 -5.69 -15.69 7.63
C GLY A 141 -6.75 -15.96 6.57
N ILE A 142 -6.83 -15.08 5.55
CA ILE A 142 -7.85 -14.96 4.49
C ILE A 142 -8.69 -16.25 4.37
N ASN A 143 -9.72 -16.30 5.23
CA ASN A 143 -10.73 -17.34 5.44
C ASN A 143 -10.37 -18.82 5.11
N SER A 144 -9.58 -19.46 5.97
CA SER A 144 -9.69 -20.83 6.55
C SER A 144 -10.15 -22.07 5.75
N SER A 145 -10.47 -22.04 4.45
CA SER A 145 -10.85 -23.27 3.72
C SER A 145 -10.57 -23.26 2.21
N ARG A 146 -10.34 -22.09 1.58
CA ARG A 146 -10.23 -22.02 0.10
C ARG A 146 -9.22 -21.02 -0.47
N THR A 147 -8.34 -20.43 0.34
CA THR A 147 -7.26 -19.60 -0.21
C THR A 147 -6.15 -20.49 -0.77
N THR A 148 -6.31 -20.86 -2.04
CA THR A 148 -5.32 -21.64 -2.77
C THR A 148 -4.37 -20.71 -3.52
N PHE A 149 -3.08 -20.88 -3.28
CA PHE A 149 -2.04 -20.28 -4.09
C PHE A 149 -1.79 -21.21 -5.28
N SER A 150 -2.22 -20.81 -6.47
CA SER A 150 -1.95 -21.57 -7.69
C SER A 150 -0.97 -20.81 -8.59
N ARG A 151 -0.05 -21.53 -9.22
CA ARG A 151 0.84 -20.93 -10.22
C ARG A 151 0.03 -20.60 -11.46
N ALA A 152 -0.19 -19.32 -11.72
CA ALA A 152 -0.60 -18.87 -13.05
C ALA A 152 0.66 -18.93 -13.93
N THR A 153 0.53 -19.31 -15.20
CA THR A 153 1.64 -19.48 -16.15
C THR A 153 2.76 -18.43 -16.01
N GLY A 154 4.01 -18.88 -15.80
CA GLY A 154 5.18 -17.99 -15.59
C GLY A 154 5.55 -17.79 -14.12
N ASN A 155 5.94 -16.56 -13.75
CA ASN A 155 6.24 -16.11 -12.37
C ASN A 155 5.02 -15.51 -11.66
N GLU A 156 3.82 -15.65 -12.23
CA GLU A 156 2.60 -15.08 -11.71
C GLU A 156 1.88 -16.09 -10.80
N PHE A 157 1.49 -15.69 -9.60
CA PHE A 157 0.73 -16.56 -8.70
C PHE A 157 -0.65 -15.97 -8.48
N ARG A 158 -1.66 -16.81 -8.70
CA ARG A 158 -3.05 -16.43 -8.48
C ARG A 158 -3.43 -16.77 -7.05
N VAL A 159 -3.78 -15.75 -6.28
CA VAL A 159 -4.43 -15.89 -4.99
C VAL A 159 -5.93 -15.89 -5.25
N THR A 160 -6.57 -17.04 -5.12
CA THR A 160 -8.02 -17.16 -5.23
C THR A 160 -8.62 -17.27 -3.84
N CYS A 161 -9.41 -16.27 -3.46
CA CYS A 161 -10.24 -16.30 -2.26
C CYS A 161 -11.69 -16.52 -2.71
N SER A 162 -12.37 -17.52 -2.16
CA SER A 162 -13.77 -17.86 -2.49
C SER A 162 -14.58 -18.11 -1.23
#